data_AF-A0A087UVS5-F1
#
_entry.id   AF-A0A087UVS5-F1
#
_cell.length_a   1.000
_cell.length_b   1.000
_cell.length_c   1.000
_cell.angle_alpha   90.00
_cell.angle_beta   90.00
_cell.angle_gamma   90.00
#
_symmetry.space_group_name_H-M   'P 1'
#
loop_
_entity.id
_entity.type
_entity.pdbx_description
1 polymer ?
#
loop_
_entity_poly.entity_id
_entity_poly.type
_entity_poly.pdbx_seq_one_letter_code
_entity_poly.pdbx_strand_id
1 'polypeptide(L)'
;MAWWFHRNPLKATGKVNFELKLIANDSQAIQLCSELRQTRNRLLDLLTDPNHDADTLNTAFERYLSLLLGLIVSPDGKGESKLRYTTRFRWTQSLLGDIPLAQTDAVFELISISQNVGIWFMKHAAMIAGKDEINMDEAKEVHKCLRKAAGIFTTMQERYVGNLLQKCEPGSDLDSAVVNAYITQCTAEAQEVTIARAIELKHAPSLISALANETARLYSTGANYLSRLNSTKVGKWRKYFELKSIFYLA
;
A
#
# COMPACT_ATOMS: atom_id res chain seq x y z
N MET A 1 21.38 -14.86 3.28
CA MET A 1 20.03 -15.46 3.33
C MET A 1 19.13 -14.56 2.51
N ALA A 2 18.72 -14.99 1.32
CA ALA A 2 17.74 -14.27 0.53
C ALA A 2 16.33 -14.56 1.10
N TRP A 3 15.50 -13.53 1.23
CA TRP A 3 14.10 -13.71 1.60
C TRP A 3 13.26 -13.72 0.33
N TRP A 4 12.31 -14.65 0.27
CA TRP A 4 11.30 -14.67 -0.77
C TRP A 4 9.97 -14.14 -0.23
N PHE A 5 9.48 -13.08 -0.86
CA PHE A 5 8.21 -12.45 -0.52
C PHE A 5 7.25 -12.43 -1.71
N HIS A 6 6.06 -13.03 -1.55
CA HIS A 6 5.03 -12.97 -2.59
C HIS A 6 4.51 -11.54 -2.76
N ARG A 7 4.22 -11.15 -4.00
CA ARG A 7 3.65 -9.83 -4.32
C ARG A 7 2.47 -9.97 -5.26
N ASN A 8 1.36 -9.32 -4.89
CA ASN A 8 0.26 -9.06 -5.81
C ASN A 8 0.67 -7.95 -6.82
N PRO A 9 -0.01 -7.83 -7.97
CA PRO A 9 0.26 -6.77 -8.93
C PRO A 9 -0.03 -5.38 -8.36
N LEU A 10 0.62 -4.36 -8.93
CA LEU A 10 0.23 -2.96 -8.70
C LEU A 10 -1.14 -2.70 -9.31
N LYS A 11 -1.85 -1.74 -8.72
CA LYS A 11 -3.10 -1.21 -9.27
C LYS A 11 -2.79 -0.29 -10.45
N ALA A 12 -3.65 -0.32 -11.46
CA ALA A 12 -3.61 0.58 -12.60
C ALA A 12 -4.75 1.60 -12.49
N THR A 13 -4.53 2.79 -13.06
CA THR A 13 -5.49 3.89 -13.02
C THR A 13 -5.66 4.55 -14.38
N GLY A 14 -6.82 5.16 -14.60
CA GLY A 14 -7.05 6.00 -15.78
C GLY A 14 -6.29 7.33 -15.69
N LYS A 15 -6.07 7.95 -16.86
CA LYS A 15 -5.58 9.33 -16.94
C LYS A 15 -6.60 10.29 -16.34
N VAL A 16 -6.14 11.24 -15.52
CA VAL A 16 -6.96 12.29 -14.92
C VAL A 16 -6.37 13.65 -15.29
N ASN A 17 -7.16 14.49 -15.96
CA ASN A 17 -6.69 15.77 -16.47
C ASN A 17 -6.85 16.94 -15.48
N PHE A 18 -7.69 16.77 -14.44
CA PHE A 18 -8.05 17.83 -13.48
C PHE A 18 -8.54 19.12 -14.13
N GLU A 19 -9.21 19.02 -15.28
CA GLU A 19 -9.79 20.17 -15.99
C GLU A 19 -11.14 20.56 -15.37
N LEU A 20 -11.11 21.34 -14.30
CA LEU A 20 -12.30 21.82 -13.59
C LEU A 20 -12.93 23.05 -14.27
N LYS A 21 -13.12 23.05 -15.59
CA LYS A 21 -13.39 24.24 -16.44
C LYS A 21 -14.48 25.20 -15.95
N LEU A 22 -15.58 24.68 -15.40
CA LEU A 22 -16.70 25.49 -14.90
C LEU A 22 -16.52 25.98 -13.45
N ILE A 23 -15.44 25.55 -12.79
CA ILE A 23 -15.16 25.79 -11.37
C ILE A 23 -13.84 26.57 -11.19
N ALA A 24 -12.82 26.24 -11.99
CA ALA A 24 -11.49 26.85 -11.97
C ALA A 24 -11.28 27.67 -13.25
N ASN A 25 -11.43 28.99 -13.11
CA ASN A 25 -11.48 29.95 -14.22
C ASN A 25 -10.46 31.09 -14.07
N ASP A 26 -9.89 31.30 -12.88
CA ASP A 26 -8.76 32.21 -12.70
C ASP A 26 -7.41 31.50 -12.92
N SER A 27 -6.37 32.29 -13.20
CA SER A 27 -5.04 31.77 -13.52
C SER A 27 -4.39 30.93 -12.43
N GLN A 28 -4.65 31.22 -11.14
CA GLN A 28 -4.04 30.50 -10.02
C GLN A 28 -4.72 29.14 -9.85
N ALA A 29 -6.05 29.07 -9.94
CA ALA A 29 -6.79 27.82 -9.90
C ALA A 29 -6.41 26.89 -11.06
N ILE A 30 -6.25 27.44 -12.27
CA ILE A 30 -5.78 26.69 -13.45
C ILE A 30 -4.36 26.14 -13.22
N GLN A 31 -3.46 26.95 -12.64
CA GLN A 31 -2.11 26.51 -12.30
C GLN A 31 -2.12 25.36 -11.29
N LEU A 32 -2.90 25.46 -10.20
CA LEU A 32 -3.03 24.39 -9.21
C LEU A 32 -3.56 23.09 -9.81
N CYS A 33 -4.54 23.16 -10.71
CA CYS A 33 -5.03 21.99 -11.45
C CYS A 33 -3.93 21.34 -12.30
N SER A 34 -3.10 22.16 -12.95
CA SER A 34 -1.95 21.68 -13.74
C SER A 34 -0.89 21.03 -12.85
N GLU A 35 -0.56 21.64 -11.70
CA GLU A 35 0.40 21.07 -10.74
C GLU A 35 -0.12 19.75 -10.14
N LEU A 36 -1.41 19.66 -9.80
CA LEU A 36 -2.04 18.43 -9.32
C LEU A 36 -1.93 17.31 -10.37
N ARG A 37 -2.16 17.63 -11.65
CA ARG A 37 -1.98 16.68 -12.76
C ARG A 37 -0.53 16.22 -12.90
N GLN A 38 0.42 17.17 -12.88
CA GLN A 38 1.85 16.86 -13.07
C GLN A 38 2.41 16.03 -11.92
N THR A 39 2.08 16.38 -10.69
CA THR A 39 2.52 15.65 -9.48
C THR A 39 1.92 14.24 -9.43
N ARG A 40 0.65 14.08 -9.81
CA ARG A 40 0.03 12.74 -9.97
C ARG A 40 0.78 11.89 -10.98
N ASN A 41 1.02 12.42 -12.19
CA ASN A 41 1.68 11.66 -13.25
C ASN A 41 3.11 11.28 -12.83
N ARG A 42 3.86 12.21 -12.24
CA ARG A 42 5.21 11.94 -11.72
C ARG A 42 5.21 10.80 -10.70
N LEU A 43 4.25 10.80 -9.76
CA LEU A 43 4.12 9.71 -8.79
C LEU A 43 3.80 8.39 -9.49
N LEU A 44 2.84 8.37 -10.43
CA LEU A 44 2.47 7.17 -11.17
C LEU A 44 3.64 6.60 -11.98
N ASP A 45 4.46 7.45 -12.60
CA ASP A 45 5.65 7.03 -13.33
C ASP A 45 6.65 6.35 -12.41
N LEU A 46 6.88 6.91 -11.21
CA LEU A 46 7.78 6.32 -10.21
C LEU A 46 7.28 4.97 -9.69
N LEU A 47 5.96 4.80 -9.56
CA LEU A 47 5.37 3.54 -9.08
C LEU A 47 5.60 2.35 -10.03
N THR A 48 5.95 2.58 -11.29
CA THR A 48 6.14 1.49 -12.27
C THR A 48 7.41 0.67 -12.05
N ASP A 49 8.39 1.22 -11.35
CA ASP A 49 9.68 0.57 -11.11
C ASP A 49 10.02 0.55 -9.60
N PRO A 50 10.11 -0.64 -8.97
CA PRO A 50 10.52 -0.76 -7.58
C PRO A 50 12.01 -0.48 -7.34
N ASN A 51 12.82 -0.23 -8.37
CA ASN A 51 14.23 0.13 -8.22
C ASN A 51 14.46 1.62 -7.93
N HIS A 52 13.42 2.45 -8.06
CA HIS A 52 13.52 3.83 -7.61
C HIS A 52 13.82 3.91 -6.12
N ASP A 53 14.53 4.97 -5.73
CA ASP A 53 14.83 5.27 -4.34
C ASP A 53 13.56 5.60 -3.54
N ALA A 54 13.48 5.06 -2.32
CA ALA A 54 12.32 5.18 -1.44
C ALA A 54 12.04 6.64 -1.03
N ASP A 55 13.07 7.46 -0.83
CA ASP A 55 12.93 8.87 -0.44
C ASP A 55 12.45 9.72 -1.63
N THR A 56 12.89 9.39 -2.84
CA THR A 56 12.40 9.98 -4.08
C THR A 56 10.90 9.74 -4.28
N LEU A 57 10.45 8.49 -4.07
CA LEU A 57 9.02 8.19 -4.13
C LEU A 57 8.24 8.92 -3.03
N ASN A 58 8.76 8.94 -1.79
CA ASN A 58 8.12 9.63 -0.68
C ASN A 58 7.90 11.12 -0.96
N THR A 59 8.92 11.78 -1.49
CA THR A 59 8.84 13.19 -1.85
C THR A 59 7.75 13.45 -2.90
N ALA A 60 7.68 12.60 -3.93
CA ALA A 60 6.64 12.70 -4.96
C ALA A 60 5.23 12.41 -4.38
N PHE A 61 5.14 11.45 -3.47
CA PHE A 61 3.89 11.07 -2.81
C PHE A 61 3.36 12.20 -1.93
N GLU A 62 4.19 12.76 -1.05
CA GLU A 62 3.83 13.89 -0.18
C GLU A 62 3.44 15.11 -0.99
N ARG A 63 4.18 15.42 -2.07
CA ARG A 63 3.84 16.52 -2.96
C ARG A 63 2.46 16.33 -3.59
N TYR A 64 2.16 15.13 -4.11
CA TYR A 64 0.84 14.87 -4.68
C TYR A 64 -0.27 14.95 -3.62
N LEU A 65 -0.08 14.32 -2.45
CA LEU A 65 -1.07 14.33 -1.38
C LEU A 65 -1.37 15.74 -0.86
N SER A 66 -0.36 16.60 -0.74
CA SER A 66 -0.54 17.98 -0.30
C SER A 66 -1.52 18.77 -1.18
N LEU A 67 -1.54 18.50 -2.48
CA LEU A 67 -2.46 19.12 -3.43
C LEU A 67 -3.81 18.40 -3.45
N LEU A 68 -3.81 17.05 -3.41
CA LEU A 68 -5.03 16.24 -3.38
C LEU A 68 -5.89 16.55 -2.15
N LEU A 69 -5.28 16.84 -1.00
CA LEU A 69 -6.00 17.22 0.21
C LEU A 69 -6.84 18.49 0.04
N GLY A 70 -6.47 19.41 -0.85
CA GLY A 70 -7.31 20.58 -1.18
C GLY A 70 -8.64 20.19 -1.86
N LEU A 71 -8.71 19.00 -2.45
CA LEU A 71 -9.96 18.43 -2.96
C LEU A 71 -10.79 17.74 -1.87
N ILE A 72 -10.24 17.51 -0.68
CA ILE A 72 -10.88 16.69 0.37
C ILE A 72 -11.27 17.54 1.58
N VAL A 73 -10.38 18.43 2.02
CA VAL A 73 -10.54 19.24 3.24
C VAL A 73 -10.82 20.69 2.85
N SER A 74 -11.77 21.32 3.53
CA SER A 74 -12.05 22.74 3.32
C SER A 74 -10.84 23.62 3.72
N PRO A 75 -10.65 24.80 3.11
CA PRO A 75 -9.51 25.66 3.42
C PRO A 75 -9.41 26.12 4.88
N ASP A 76 -10.56 26.21 5.58
CA ASP A 76 -10.65 26.53 7.00
C ASP A 76 -10.47 25.31 7.92
N GLY A 77 -10.26 24.12 7.35
CA GLY A 77 -10.09 22.85 8.06
C GLY A 77 -11.37 22.31 8.70
N LYS A 78 -12.50 23.01 8.54
CA LYS A 78 -13.78 22.68 9.18
C LYS A 78 -14.72 22.01 8.18
N GLY A 79 -14.40 20.76 7.87
CA GLY A 79 -15.25 19.88 7.07
C GLY A 79 -14.68 19.57 5.69
N GLU A 80 -15.58 19.24 4.79
CA GLU A 80 -15.24 18.70 3.48
C GLU A 80 -15.09 19.80 2.43
N SER A 81 -14.10 19.65 1.55
CA SER A 81 -13.95 20.50 0.38
C SER A 81 -15.13 20.31 -0.58
N LYS A 82 -15.69 21.42 -1.06
CA LYS A 82 -16.70 21.43 -2.13
C LYS A 82 -16.22 20.75 -3.42
N LEU A 83 -14.92 20.52 -3.55
CA LEU A 83 -14.29 19.90 -4.72
C LEU A 83 -14.24 18.37 -4.65
N ARG A 84 -14.59 17.73 -3.52
CA ARG A 84 -14.42 16.27 -3.31
C ARG A 84 -15.04 15.43 -4.41
N TYR A 85 -16.24 15.80 -4.86
CA TYR A 85 -17.00 15.03 -5.84
C TYR A 85 -16.94 15.61 -7.26
N THR A 86 -15.90 16.39 -7.59
CA THR A 86 -15.78 17.04 -8.91
C THR A 86 -15.07 16.19 -9.95
N THR A 87 -14.24 15.23 -9.52
CA THR A 87 -13.39 14.44 -10.41
C THR A 87 -13.69 12.96 -10.27
N ARG A 88 -13.82 12.27 -11.41
CA ARG A 88 -14.01 10.81 -11.46
C ARG A 88 -12.68 10.10 -11.58
N PHE A 89 -12.41 9.21 -10.64
CA PHE A 89 -11.21 8.39 -10.59
C PHE A 89 -11.55 6.93 -10.92
N ARG A 90 -10.58 6.21 -11.49
CA ARG A 90 -10.74 4.79 -11.87
C ARG A 90 -9.51 4.01 -11.44
N TRP A 91 -9.71 2.90 -10.74
CA TRP A 91 -8.62 2.05 -10.25
C TRP A 91 -8.96 0.58 -10.36
N THR A 92 -8.04 -0.20 -10.92
CA THR A 92 -8.08 -1.67 -10.80
C THR A 92 -7.78 -2.09 -9.36
N GLN A 93 -8.01 -3.36 -9.05
CA GLN A 93 -7.74 -3.94 -7.73
C GLN A 93 -6.65 -4.99 -7.84
N SER A 94 -5.81 -5.12 -6.81
CA SER A 94 -4.66 -6.03 -6.84
C SER A 94 -5.05 -7.52 -6.99
N LEU A 95 -6.32 -7.87 -6.73
CA LEU A 95 -6.83 -9.25 -6.76
C LEU A 95 -8.00 -9.47 -7.73
N LEU A 96 -8.62 -8.41 -8.27
CA LEU A 96 -9.84 -8.53 -9.08
C LEU A 96 -9.61 -8.39 -10.60
N GLY A 97 -8.35 -8.38 -11.04
CA GLY A 97 -7.98 -8.29 -12.44
C GLY A 97 -8.08 -6.87 -13.00
N ASP A 98 -8.38 -6.77 -14.29
CA ASP A 98 -8.17 -5.53 -15.05
C ASP A 98 -9.42 -4.63 -15.15
N ILE A 99 -10.53 -5.03 -14.53
CA ILE A 99 -11.76 -4.23 -14.52
C ILE A 99 -11.64 -3.16 -13.43
N PRO A 100 -11.62 -1.86 -13.77
CA PRO A 100 -11.45 -0.82 -12.79
C PRO A 100 -12.77 -0.48 -12.08
N LEU A 101 -12.68 -0.22 -10.78
CA LEU A 101 -13.72 0.47 -10.02
C LEU A 101 -13.62 1.97 -10.26
N ALA A 102 -14.75 2.64 -10.38
CA ALA A 102 -14.81 4.06 -10.69
C ALA A 102 -15.69 4.81 -9.70
N GLN A 103 -15.12 5.81 -9.01
CA GLN A 103 -15.85 6.69 -8.09
C GLN A 103 -15.56 8.15 -8.41
N THR A 104 -16.58 9.00 -8.27
CA THR A 104 -16.42 10.45 -8.32
C THR A 104 -16.22 10.97 -6.92
N ASP A 105 -15.08 10.65 -6.32
CA ASP A 105 -14.74 10.97 -4.93
C ASP A 105 -13.21 11.07 -4.78
N ALA A 106 -12.70 12.22 -4.34
CA ALA A 106 -11.28 12.44 -4.09
C ALA A 106 -10.73 11.59 -2.92
N VAL A 107 -11.57 11.17 -1.96
CA VAL A 107 -11.15 10.23 -0.90
C VAL A 107 -10.89 8.84 -1.49
N PHE A 108 -11.65 8.43 -2.51
CA PHE A 108 -11.37 7.18 -3.22
C PHE A 108 -10.02 7.22 -3.95
N GLU A 109 -9.65 8.37 -4.55
CA GLU A 109 -8.31 8.56 -5.11
C GLU A 109 -7.24 8.46 -4.03
N LEU A 110 -7.42 9.19 -2.91
CA LEU A 110 -6.48 9.20 -1.79
C LEU A 110 -6.20 7.78 -1.28
N ILE A 111 -7.24 6.98 -1.06
CA ILE A 111 -7.07 5.60 -0.61
C ILE A 111 -6.37 4.77 -1.68
N SER A 112 -6.83 4.84 -2.93
CA SER A 112 -6.34 3.98 -4.00
C SER A 112 -4.87 4.23 -4.34
N ILE A 113 -4.45 5.50 -4.44
CA ILE A 113 -3.05 5.86 -4.70
C ILE A 113 -2.16 5.49 -3.51
N SER A 114 -2.63 5.71 -2.27
CA SER A 114 -1.88 5.39 -1.06
C SER A 114 -1.68 3.88 -0.91
N GLN A 115 -2.72 3.09 -1.16
CA GLN A 115 -2.61 1.63 -1.18
C GLN A 115 -1.61 1.17 -2.26
N ASN A 116 -1.61 1.80 -3.45
CA ASN A 116 -0.66 1.46 -4.50
C ASN A 116 0.79 1.81 -4.10
N VAL A 117 1.00 2.93 -3.41
CA VAL A 117 2.30 3.30 -2.79
C VAL A 117 2.70 2.28 -1.73
N GLY A 118 1.77 1.80 -0.90
CA GLY A 118 2.01 0.71 0.05
C GLY A 118 2.47 -0.57 -0.64
N ILE A 119 1.80 -0.98 -1.72
CA ILE A 119 2.19 -2.13 -2.54
C ILE A 119 3.57 -1.91 -3.17
N TRP A 120 3.89 -0.69 -3.61
CA TRP A 120 5.23 -0.37 -4.11
C TRP A 120 6.29 -0.55 -3.04
N PHE A 121 6.07 -0.07 -1.81
CA PHE A 121 7.02 -0.26 -0.70
C PHE A 121 7.27 -1.73 -0.40
N MET A 122 6.21 -2.56 -0.46
CA MET A 122 6.37 -4.00 -0.37
C MET A 122 7.25 -4.55 -1.51
N LYS A 123 7.02 -4.12 -2.76
CA LYS A 123 7.80 -4.57 -3.93
C LYS A 123 9.27 -4.12 -3.85
N HIS A 124 9.55 -2.88 -3.45
CA HIS A 124 10.89 -2.37 -3.22
C HIS A 124 11.62 -3.21 -2.15
N ALA A 125 10.96 -3.47 -1.02
CA ALA A 125 11.48 -4.34 0.03
C ALA A 125 11.77 -5.76 -0.48
N ALA A 126 10.88 -6.35 -1.29
CA ALA A 126 11.11 -7.68 -1.86
C ALA A 126 12.25 -7.74 -2.88
N MET A 127 12.41 -6.68 -3.68
CA MET A 127 13.53 -6.57 -4.62
C MET A 127 14.86 -6.56 -3.88
N ILE A 128 14.99 -5.76 -2.82
CA ILE A 128 16.21 -5.72 -2.00
C ILE A 128 16.43 -7.06 -1.30
N ALA A 129 15.38 -7.60 -0.65
CA ALA A 129 15.49 -8.84 0.13
C ALA A 129 15.76 -10.08 -0.73
N GLY A 130 15.49 -10.02 -2.04
CA GLY A 130 15.75 -11.09 -3.00
C GLY A 130 17.20 -11.18 -3.49
N LYS A 131 18.09 -10.25 -3.09
CA LYS A 131 19.52 -10.35 -3.40
C LYS A 131 20.17 -11.49 -2.60
N ASP A 132 21.22 -12.10 -3.16
CA ASP A 132 21.93 -13.24 -2.53
C ASP A 132 22.49 -12.87 -1.14
N GLU A 133 23.07 -11.67 -1.09
CA GLU A 133 23.57 -11.04 0.13
C GLU A 133 23.00 -9.63 0.23
N ILE A 134 22.51 -9.26 1.41
CA ILE A 134 22.16 -7.89 1.74
C ILE A 134 22.99 -7.43 2.93
N ASN A 135 23.41 -6.17 2.90
CA ASN A 135 24.09 -5.55 4.02
C ASN A 135 23.09 -5.07 5.10
N MET A 136 23.63 -4.56 6.21
CA MET A 136 22.80 -4.10 7.33
C MET A 136 21.88 -2.93 6.96
N ASP A 137 22.32 -2.01 6.11
CA ASP A 137 21.53 -0.85 5.74
C ASP A 137 20.40 -1.22 4.77
N GLU A 138 20.67 -2.17 3.86
CA GLU A 138 19.63 -2.79 3.04
C GLU A 138 18.60 -3.54 3.88
N ALA A 139 19.03 -4.29 4.90
CA ALA A 139 18.10 -4.97 5.82
C ALA A 139 17.23 -3.96 6.60
N LYS A 140 17.81 -2.85 7.05
CA LYS A 140 17.05 -1.75 7.68
C LYS A 140 16.05 -1.14 6.70
N GLU A 141 16.44 -0.96 5.44
CA GLU A 141 15.57 -0.39 4.41
C GLU A 141 14.38 -1.32 4.10
N VAL A 142 14.61 -2.64 3.96
CA VAL A 142 13.54 -3.64 3.84
C VAL A 142 12.56 -3.52 5.00
N HIS A 143 13.07 -3.50 6.24
CA HIS A 143 12.23 -3.36 7.44
C HIS A 143 11.45 -2.03 7.45
N LYS A 144 12.12 -0.91 7.16
CA LYS A 144 11.51 0.44 7.12
C LYS A 144 10.41 0.52 6.07
N CYS A 145 10.65 0.01 4.86
CA CYS A 145 9.68 -0.03 3.77
C CYS A 145 8.43 -0.84 4.15
N LEU A 146 8.60 -2.04 4.71
CA LEU A 146 7.49 -2.89 5.13
C LEU A 146 6.67 -2.25 6.27
N ARG A 147 7.33 -1.66 7.27
CA ARG A 147 6.64 -0.93 8.35
C ARG A 147 5.89 0.29 7.82
N LYS A 148 6.46 1.02 6.85
CA LYS A 148 5.81 2.14 6.19
C LYS A 148 4.58 1.70 5.40
N ALA A 149 4.69 0.62 4.61
CA ALA A 149 3.56 0.03 3.90
C ALA A 149 2.42 -0.35 4.85
N ALA A 150 2.73 -1.05 5.94
CA ALA A 150 1.74 -1.41 6.98
C ALA A 150 1.02 -0.15 7.51
N GLY A 151 1.77 0.89 7.89
CA GLY A 151 1.20 2.14 8.39
C GLY A 151 0.29 2.85 7.39
N ILE A 152 0.64 2.83 6.10
CA ILE A 152 -0.20 3.38 5.03
C ILE A 152 -1.52 2.61 4.94
N PHE A 153 -1.48 1.27 4.88
CA PHE A 153 -2.67 0.44 4.82
C PHE A 153 -3.59 0.65 6.03
N THR A 154 -3.02 0.63 7.24
CA THR A 154 -3.75 0.89 8.49
C THR A 154 -4.42 2.26 8.47
N THR A 155 -3.68 3.31 8.11
CA THR A 155 -4.22 4.68 8.08
C THR A 155 -5.37 4.82 7.11
N MET A 156 -5.26 4.24 5.91
CA MET A 156 -6.33 4.29 4.92
C MET A 156 -7.58 3.56 5.41
N GLN A 157 -7.41 2.36 5.98
CA GLN A 157 -8.50 1.55 6.50
C GLN A 157 -9.26 2.21 7.65
N GLU A 158 -8.53 2.71 8.65
CA GLU A 158 -9.12 3.23 9.88
C GLU A 158 -9.71 4.62 9.71
N ARG A 159 -9.08 5.49 8.90
CA ARG A 159 -9.45 6.90 8.82
C ARG A 159 -10.30 7.28 7.61
N TYR A 160 -10.14 6.58 6.48
CA TYR A 160 -10.68 7.06 5.21
C TYR A 160 -11.68 6.10 4.56
N VAL A 161 -11.52 4.78 4.69
CA VAL A 161 -12.46 3.81 4.07
C VAL A 161 -13.89 4.02 4.55
N GLY A 162 -14.09 4.29 5.85
CA GLY A 162 -15.42 4.57 6.41
C GLY A 162 -16.08 5.85 5.89
N ASN A 163 -15.32 6.76 5.27
CA ASN A 163 -15.83 8.03 4.74
C ASN A 163 -16.32 7.91 3.29
N LEU A 164 -16.12 6.77 2.63
CA LEU A 164 -16.58 6.55 1.26
C LEU A 164 -18.10 6.41 1.21
N LEU A 165 -18.73 7.08 0.24
CA LEU A 165 -20.18 6.99 0.02
C LEU A 165 -20.59 5.62 -0.54
N GLN A 166 -19.73 5.02 -1.35
CA GLN A 166 -19.98 3.73 -1.98
C GLN A 166 -19.49 2.59 -1.08
N LYS A 167 -20.30 1.53 -0.98
CA LYS A 167 -19.90 0.31 -0.27
C LYS A 167 -18.70 -0.33 -0.95
N CYS A 168 -17.81 -0.88 -0.13
CA CYS A 168 -16.65 -1.64 -0.60
C CYS A 168 -17.09 -2.94 -1.26
N GLU A 169 -16.52 -3.25 -2.43
CA GLU A 169 -16.75 -4.53 -3.09
C GLU A 169 -15.97 -5.64 -2.36
N PRO A 170 -16.60 -6.80 -2.07
CA PRO A 170 -15.91 -7.93 -1.45
C PRO A 170 -14.66 -8.36 -2.23
N GLY A 171 -13.55 -8.54 -1.53
CA GLY A 171 -12.26 -8.91 -2.12
C GLY A 171 -11.55 -7.79 -2.90
N SER A 172 -12.10 -6.56 -2.93
CA SER A 172 -11.37 -5.39 -3.43
C SER A 172 -10.26 -4.98 -2.45
N ASP A 173 -9.36 -4.09 -2.87
CA ASP A 173 -8.33 -3.55 -1.98
C ASP A 173 -8.91 -2.66 -0.87
N LEU A 174 -10.21 -2.34 -0.92
CA LEU A 174 -10.92 -1.63 0.15
C LEU A 174 -11.58 -2.58 1.16
N ASP A 175 -11.68 -3.88 0.84
CA ASP A 175 -12.23 -4.88 1.74
C ASP A 175 -11.31 -5.04 2.96
N SER A 176 -11.88 -4.93 4.15
CA SER A 176 -11.17 -5.09 5.42
C SER A 176 -10.36 -6.38 5.51
N ALA A 177 -10.82 -7.49 4.92
CA ALA A 177 -10.07 -8.75 4.91
C ALA A 177 -8.80 -8.64 4.06
N VAL A 178 -8.87 -7.97 2.91
CA VAL A 178 -7.72 -7.75 2.02
C VAL A 178 -6.72 -6.78 2.66
N VAL A 179 -7.19 -5.66 3.22
CA VAL A 179 -6.31 -4.68 3.83
C VAL A 179 -5.62 -5.25 5.08
N ASN A 180 -6.35 -5.97 5.94
CA ASN A 180 -5.75 -6.62 7.09
C ASN A 180 -4.73 -7.69 6.68
N ALA A 181 -4.99 -8.46 5.61
CA ALA A 181 -3.99 -9.38 5.07
C ALA A 181 -2.70 -8.64 4.64
N TYR A 182 -2.80 -7.49 3.97
CA TYR A 182 -1.64 -6.67 3.63
C TYR A 182 -0.88 -6.15 4.86
N ILE A 183 -1.59 -5.62 5.86
CA ILE A 183 -0.99 -5.14 7.13
C ILE A 183 -0.24 -6.29 7.83
N THR A 184 -0.89 -7.44 7.94
CA THR A 184 -0.30 -8.63 8.58
C THR A 184 0.91 -9.14 7.80
N GLN A 185 0.84 -9.19 6.46
CA GLN A 185 1.98 -9.59 5.63
C GLN A 185 3.17 -8.65 5.82
N CYS A 186 2.96 -7.34 5.75
CA CYS A 186 4.03 -6.36 5.96
C CYS A 186 4.70 -6.54 7.33
N THR A 187 3.89 -6.78 8.36
CA THR A 187 4.40 -6.98 9.73
C THR A 187 5.18 -8.28 9.85
N ALA A 188 4.66 -9.39 9.31
CA ALA A 188 5.33 -10.68 9.34
C ALA A 188 6.66 -10.67 8.56
N GLU A 189 6.66 -10.11 7.35
CA GLU A 189 7.86 -9.99 6.51
C GLU A 189 8.95 -9.12 7.16
N ALA A 190 8.56 -8.04 7.86
CA ALA A 190 9.50 -7.23 8.63
C ALA A 190 10.09 -8.01 9.81
N GLN A 191 9.29 -8.87 10.44
CA GLN A 191 9.74 -9.73 11.54
C GLN A 191 10.70 -10.82 11.06
N GLU A 192 10.57 -11.32 9.82
CA GLU A 192 11.56 -12.22 9.21
C GLU A 192 12.97 -11.61 9.16
N VAL A 193 13.05 -10.33 8.79
CA VAL A 193 14.32 -9.58 8.79
C VAL A 193 14.85 -9.46 10.21
N THR A 194 13.97 -9.17 11.17
CA THR A 194 14.33 -9.05 12.59
C THR A 194 14.88 -10.36 13.15
N ILE A 195 14.27 -11.50 12.82
CA ILE A 195 14.75 -12.83 13.21
C ILE A 195 16.15 -13.09 12.67
N ALA A 196 16.36 -12.85 11.38
CA ALA A 196 17.67 -13.06 10.75
C ALA A 196 18.76 -12.16 11.34
N ARG A 197 18.42 -10.95 11.79
CA ARG A 197 19.35 -10.08 12.54
C ARG A 197 19.58 -10.56 13.96
N ALA A 198 18.53 -11.03 14.65
CA ALA A 198 18.69 -11.61 15.97
C ALA A 198 19.64 -12.82 15.97
N ILE A 199 19.58 -13.65 14.92
CA ILE A 199 20.50 -14.78 14.69
C ILE A 199 21.93 -14.30 14.45
N GLU A 200 22.13 -13.33 13.55
CA GLU A 200 23.46 -12.80 13.24
C GLU A 200 24.14 -12.15 14.45
N LEU A 201 23.37 -11.40 15.23
CA LEU A 201 23.81 -10.76 16.47
C LEU A 201 23.92 -11.75 17.65
N LYS A 202 23.72 -13.05 17.40
CA LYS A 202 23.87 -14.14 18.38
C LYS A 202 23.01 -13.95 19.64
N HIS A 203 21.79 -13.44 19.48
CA HIS A 203 20.82 -13.39 20.57
C HIS A 203 20.47 -14.81 21.05
N ALA A 204 19.90 -14.89 22.25
CA ALA A 204 19.51 -16.16 22.87
C ALA A 204 18.53 -16.95 21.97
N PRO A 205 18.70 -18.28 21.83
CA PRO A 205 17.80 -19.13 21.04
C PRO A 205 16.33 -19.03 21.45
N SER A 206 16.05 -18.77 22.74
CA SER A 206 14.70 -18.56 23.25
C SER A 206 14.02 -17.32 22.66
N LEU A 207 14.76 -16.21 22.47
CA LEU A 207 14.24 -15.01 21.82
C LEU A 207 13.96 -15.27 20.34
N ILE A 208 14.90 -15.93 19.64
CA ILE A 208 14.76 -16.26 18.22
C ILE A 208 13.54 -17.17 18.01
N SER A 209 13.38 -18.20 18.85
CA SER A 209 12.23 -19.10 18.82
C SER A 209 10.91 -18.37 19.08
N ALA A 210 10.86 -17.45 20.05
CA ALA A 210 9.68 -16.64 20.32
C ALA A 210 9.30 -15.73 19.14
N LEU A 211 10.29 -15.08 18.51
CA LEU A 211 10.07 -14.24 17.33
C LEU A 211 9.56 -15.07 16.14
N ALA A 212 10.13 -16.25 15.90
CA ALA A 212 9.69 -17.16 14.84
C ALA A 212 8.26 -17.64 15.07
N ASN A 213 7.92 -18.05 16.31
CA ASN A 213 6.58 -18.47 16.67
C ASN A 213 5.53 -17.37 16.44
N GLU A 214 5.83 -16.13 16.84
CA GLU A 214 4.92 -15.01 16.60
C GLU A 214 4.80 -14.69 15.10
N THR A 215 5.90 -14.79 14.35
CA THR A 215 5.89 -14.62 12.88
C THR A 215 5.00 -15.67 12.20
N ALA A 216 5.07 -16.93 12.63
CA ALA A 216 4.18 -17.99 12.16
C ALA A 216 2.71 -17.66 12.44
N ARG A 217 2.40 -17.14 13.64
CA ARG A 217 1.04 -16.72 14.01
C ARG A 217 0.53 -15.55 13.18
N LEU A 218 1.38 -14.56 12.88
CA LEU A 218 1.02 -13.49 11.95
C LEU A 218 0.67 -14.07 10.58
N TYR A 219 1.49 -14.95 10.03
CA TYR A 219 1.19 -15.57 8.74
C TYR A 219 -0.12 -16.40 8.76
N SER A 220 -0.35 -17.18 9.82
CA SER A 220 -1.61 -17.90 10.02
C SER A 220 -2.82 -16.96 10.07
N THR A 221 -2.69 -15.83 10.77
CA THR A 221 -3.73 -14.79 10.86
C THR A 221 -4.02 -14.18 9.48
N GLY A 222 -2.98 -13.90 8.68
CA GLY A 222 -3.13 -13.44 7.31
C GLY A 222 -3.89 -14.42 6.42
N ALA A 223 -3.59 -15.72 6.51
CA ALA A 223 -4.33 -16.76 5.80
C ALA A 223 -5.82 -16.79 6.21
N ASN A 224 -6.10 -16.58 7.50
CA ASN A 224 -7.47 -16.57 8.03
C ASN A 224 -8.28 -15.38 7.50
N TYR A 225 -7.70 -14.19 7.35
CA TYR A 225 -8.40 -13.07 6.70
C TYR A 225 -8.84 -13.43 5.28
N LEU A 226 -7.96 -14.06 4.51
CA LEU A 226 -8.25 -14.45 3.12
C LEU A 226 -9.18 -15.66 3.01
N SER A 227 -9.35 -16.45 4.07
CA SER A 227 -10.13 -17.69 4.04
C SER A 227 -11.61 -17.49 3.71
N ARG A 228 -12.13 -16.28 3.95
CA ARG A 228 -13.54 -15.90 3.75
C ARG A 228 -13.81 -15.35 2.36
N LEU A 229 -12.76 -15.14 1.55
CA LEU A 229 -12.86 -14.57 0.21
C LEU A 229 -12.85 -15.66 -0.86
N ASN A 230 -13.22 -15.30 -2.10
CA ASN A 230 -13.26 -16.23 -3.21
C ASN A 230 -11.86 -16.82 -3.49
N SER A 231 -11.73 -18.13 -3.30
CA SER A 231 -10.46 -18.87 -3.44
C SER A 231 -9.85 -18.79 -4.84
N THR A 232 -10.65 -18.60 -5.88
CA THR A 232 -10.14 -18.42 -7.26
C THR A 232 -9.37 -17.11 -7.42
N LYS A 233 -9.64 -16.10 -6.58
CA LYS A 233 -8.96 -14.80 -6.61
C LYS A 233 -7.80 -14.75 -5.62
N VAL A 234 -8.00 -15.25 -4.39
CA VAL A 234 -7.01 -15.10 -3.30
C VAL A 234 -6.19 -16.35 -3.02
N GLY A 235 -6.48 -17.48 -3.68
CA GLY A 235 -5.94 -18.78 -3.33
C GLY A 235 -4.41 -18.86 -3.34
N LYS A 236 -3.75 -18.28 -4.36
CA LYS A 236 -2.28 -18.21 -4.43
C LYS A 236 -1.71 -17.42 -3.26
N TRP A 237 -2.31 -16.29 -2.92
CA TRP A 237 -1.86 -15.44 -1.84
C TRP A 237 -2.05 -16.12 -0.47
N ARG A 238 -3.21 -16.75 -0.25
CA ARG A 238 -3.47 -17.55 0.95
C ARG A 238 -2.46 -18.70 1.10
N LYS A 239 -2.10 -19.39 0.01
CA LYS A 239 -1.10 -20.47 0.04
C LYS A 239 0.29 -19.97 0.43
N TYR A 240 0.66 -18.75 0.03
CA TYR A 240 1.89 -18.11 0.51
C TYR A 240 1.89 -17.91 2.03
N PHE A 241 0.79 -17.40 2.60
CA PHE A 241 0.65 -17.28 4.06
C PHE A 241 0.74 -18.64 4.77
N GLU A 242 0.03 -19.66 4.26
CA GLU A 242 0.07 -21.01 4.83
C GLU A 242 1.48 -21.61 4.79
N LEU A 243 2.21 -21.45 3.68
CA LEU A 243 3.59 -21.90 3.55
C LEU A 243 4.50 -21.21 4.56
N LYS A 244 4.44 -19.88 4.66
CA LYS A 244 5.28 -19.10 5.58
C LYS A 244 4.95 -19.39 7.05
N SER A 245 3.68 -19.61 7.37
CA SER A 245 3.25 -20.01 8.72
C SER A 245 3.91 -21.32 9.15
N ILE A 246 3.87 -22.35 8.29
CA ILE A 246 4.51 -23.65 8.58
C ILE A 246 6.03 -23.50 8.65
N PHE A 247 6.62 -22.72 7.74
CA PHE A 247 8.06 -22.51 7.68
C PHE A 247 8.63 -21.88 8.97
N TYR A 248 7.96 -20.87 9.53
CA TYR A 248 8.41 -20.21 10.76
C TYR A 248 8.01 -20.93 12.05
N LEU A 249 7.14 -21.94 11.95
CA LEU A 249 6.79 -22.80 13.07
C LEU A 249 7.81 -23.93 13.28
N ALA A 250 8.46 -24.38 12.20
CA ALA A 250 9.51 -25.40 12.20
C ALA A 250 10.83 -24.85 12.79
#